data_AF-A0A7J7IWQ4-F1
#
_entry.id   AF-A0A7J7IWQ4-F1
#
_cell.length_a   1.000
_cell.length_b   1.000
_cell.length_c   1.000
_cell.angle_alpha   90.00
_cell.angle_beta   90.00
_cell.angle_gamma   90.00
#
_symmetry.space_group_name_H-M   'P 1'
#
loop_
_entity.id
_entity.type
_entity.pdbx_description
1 polymer ?
#
loop_
_entity_poly.entity_id
_entity_poly.type
_entity_poly.pdbx_seq_one_letter_code
_entity_poly.pdbx_strand_id
1 'polypeptide(L)'
;MLNCSGVPKFHTLLTLTYNFVHYSNDNLKLIPSLLADINKVYPQIKIIAAIPTSFALAEMDFRDLQLYRYDSSSAATDVWRDIISKVQTKYVYIGRNVIHFTWFDRLERLVREINNLNAVVVAAAFRTLHSGHWSNGCDQTIVNDYALVYRHGYHRSMEECLKCDHVHGPFVTKTELFTKMPLHEHMTETSGFAALFYSIKLNSELVVACPDSMSFVTDSSRSDTSKADWSSLARLLQVEEIHPTNGPKMTFSCQEAGTSCQMSQSSGLATSNCCRESVMAITKSAIQNCVVSNLLCSLEGPALSGALKFGGLSPWETTITISLHRDNFTSFSKIVVPMLEKDGYNVVTDNSDKAFVISSEHASVKVHSVSSVERDSPGGMRHTSLLFGDLLSPTPSNPALSLKQRYGTGFLEHMQRQQSINFTHISTFSSCLTPGHHACLDKYITDGNIQFRKPIS
;
A
#
# COMPACT_ATOMS: atom_id res chain seq x y z
N MET A 1 -39.91 2.61 35.28
CA MET A 1 -39.65 1.34 34.56
C MET A 1 -40.08 1.55 33.11
N LEU A 2 -39.14 1.52 32.16
CA LEU A 2 -39.49 1.53 30.73
C LEU A 2 -40.08 0.16 30.38
N ASN A 3 -41.29 0.16 29.81
CA ASN A 3 -41.94 -1.05 29.34
C ASN A 3 -41.26 -1.50 28.04
N CYS A 4 -40.35 -2.47 28.12
CA CYS A 4 -39.58 -2.99 26.98
C CYS A 4 -40.35 -4.06 26.18
N SER A 5 -41.68 -3.95 26.08
CA SER A 5 -42.49 -4.84 25.25
C SER A 5 -42.21 -4.58 23.77
N GLY A 6 -41.73 -5.59 23.03
CA GLY A 6 -41.45 -5.51 21.59
C GLY A 6 -39.97 -5.36 21.21
N VAL A 7 -39.04 -5.37 22.17
CA VAL A 7 -37.60 -5.42 21.87
C VAL A 7 -37.23 -6.83 21.37
N PRO A 8 -36.64 -6.99 20.18
CA PRO A 8 -36.21 -8.30 19.69
C PRO A 8 -35.21 -8.95 20.65
N LYS A 9 -35.31 -10.27 20.83
CA LYS A 9 -34.34 -11.01 21.64
C LYS A 9 -32.96 -10.93 20.97
N PHE A 10 -31.89 -10.78 21.75
CA PHE A 10 -30.55 -10.55 21.18
C PHE A 10 -30.12 -11.62 20.18
N HIS A 11 -30.40 -12.90 20.46
CA HIS A 11 -30.08 -14.02 19.57
C HIS A 11 -30.81 -13.98 18.21
N THR A 12 -31.90 -13.23 18.06
CA THR A 12 -32.57 -13.04 16.77
C THR A 12 -31.95 -11.92 15.94
N LEU A 13 -31.03 -11.14 16.53
CA LEU A 13 -30.40 -9.99 15.89
C LEU A 13 -29.01 -10.29 15.35
N LEU A 14 -28.30 -11.29 15.89
CA LEU A 14 -26.90 -11.56 15.60
C LEU A 14 -26.65 -13.05 15.31
N THR A 15 -25.87 -13.33 14.27
CA THR A 15 -25.30 -14.66 13.99
C THR A 15 -23.78 -14.56 14.09
N LEU A 16 -23.15 -15.52 14.75
CA LEU A 16 -21.70 -15.65 14.80
C LEU A 16 -21.22 -16.47 13.62
N THR A 17 -20.20 -15.98 12.92
CA THR A 17 -19.60 -16.67 11.78
C THR A 17 -18.12 -16.92 12.00
N TYR A 18 -17.66 -18.12 11.67
CA TYR A 18 -16.28 -18.54 11.82
C TYR A 18 -15.79 -19.28 10.58
N ASN A 19 -14.56 -19.00 10.16
CA ASN A 19 -13.88 -19.74 9.11
C ASN A 19 -12.62 -20.40 9.67
N PHE A 20 -12.68 -21.72 9.85
CA PHE A 20 -11.58 -22.51 10.40
C PHE A 20 -10.82 -23.28 9.31
N VAL A 21 -11.10 -23.06 8.02
CA VAL A 21 -10.57 -23.87 6.91
C VAL A 21 -9.04 -23.88 6.87
N HIS A 22 -8.40 -22.77 7.26
CA HIS A 22 -6.94 -22.61 7.25
C HIS A 22 -6.31 -22.66 8.64
N TYR A 23 -7.04 -23.08 9.68
CA TYR A 23 -6.47 -23.25 11.01
C TYR A 23 -5.47 -24.41 11.00
N SER A 24 -4.37 -24.25 11.75
CA SER A 24 -3.44 -25.36 12.00
C SER A 24 -4.13 -26.50 12.74
N ASN A 25 -3.59 -27.71 12.62
CA ASN A 25 -4.12 -28.88 13.33
C ASN A 25 -4.22 -28.67 14.85
N ASP A 26 -3.33 -27.88 15.44
CA ASP A 26 -3.39 -27.56 16.87
C ASP A 26 -4.48 -26.55 17.19
N ASN A 27 -4.70 -25.54 16.35
CA ASN A 27 -5.79 -24.58 16.52
C ASN A 27 -7.16 -25.24 16.31
N LEU A 28 -7.29 -26.20 15.38
CA LEU A 28 -8.54 -26.94 15.16
C LEU A 28 -8.99 -27.70 16.41
N LYS A 29 -8.07 -28.19 17.23
CA LYS A 29 -8.39 -28.88 18.50
C LYS A 29 -9.08 -27.97 19.53
N LEU A 30 -9.02 -26.65 19.35
CA LEU A 30 -9.63 -25.67 20.25
C LEU A 30 -11.11 -25.40 19.92
N ILE A 31 -11.59 -25.78 18.73
CA ILE A 31 -12.97 -25.53 18.28
C ILE A 31 -14.03 -26.04 19.27
N PRO A 32 -13.94 -27.28 19.81
CA PRO A 32 -14.94 -27.75 20.78
C PRO A 32 -15.01 -26.88 22.05
N SER A 33 -13.87 -26.42 22.56
CA SER A 33 -13.83 -25.51 23.72
C SER A 33 -14.46 -24.17 23.37
N LEU A 34 -14.08 -23.58 22.24
CA LEU A 34 -14.65 -22.32 21.76
C LEU A 34 -16.19 -22.39 21.68
N LEU A 35 -16.73 -23.45 21.08
CA LEU A 35 -18.17 -23.64 20.95
C LEU A 35 -18.83 -23.84 22.32
N ALA A 36 -18.22 -24.61 23.23
CA ALA A 36 -18.74 -24.76 24.60
C ALA A 36 -18.76 -23.43 25.37
N ASP A 37 -17.71 -22.62 25.20
CA ASP A 37 -17.61 -21.29 25.79
C ASP A 37 -18.70 -20.35 25.27
N ILE A 38 -18.95 -20.35 23.95
CA ILE A 38 -20.04 -19.57 23.36
C ILE A 38 -21.39 -20.04 23.90
N ASN A 39 -21.63 -21.36 24.00
CA ASN A 39 -22.89 -21.88 24.53
C ASN A 39 -23.11 -21.46 26.00
N LYS A 40 -22.03 -21.33 26.77
CA LYS A 40 -22.08 -20.91 28.16
C LYS A 40 -22.43 -19.43 28.29
N VAL A 41 -21.87 -18.57 27.45
CA VAL A 41 -22.07 -17.11 27.51
C VAL A 41 -23.36 -16.68 26.78
N TYR A 42 -23.64 -17.28 25.61
CA TYR A 42 -24.80 -17.01 24.77
C TYR A 42 -25.51 -18.30 24.32
N PRO A 43 -26.27 -18.98 25.19
CA PRO A 43 -26.81 -20.33 24.94
C PRO A 43 -27.80 -20.48 23.77
N GLN A 44 -28.28 -19.38 23.21
CA GLN A 44 -29.30 -19.36 22.14
C GLN A 44 -28.79 -18.73 20.86
N ILE A 45 -27.51 -18.34 20.80
CA ILE A 45 -27.01 -17.61 19.64
C ILE A 45 -26.74 -18.56 18.49
N LYS A 46 -27.14 -18.13 17.28
CA LYS A 46 -26.88 -18.90 16.07
C LYS A 46 -25.39 -18.82 15.71
N ILE A 47 -24.80 -19.97 15.39
CA ILE A 47 -23.44 -20.07 14.87
C ILE A 47 -23.47 -20.70 13.49
N ILE A 48 -22.74 -20.10 12.55
CA ILE A 48 -22.43 -20.69 11.25
C ILE A 48 -20.91 -20.79 11.15
N ALA A 49 -20.38 -22.00 10.99
CA ALA A 49 -18.93 -22.17 10.89
C ALA A 49 -18.54 -23.04 9.69
N ALA A 50 -17.42 -22.68 9.07
CA ALA A 50 -16.73 -23.48 8.07
C ALA A 50 -15.58 -24.25 8.71
N ILE A 51 -15.49 -25.56 8.43
CA ILE A 51 -14.43 -26.44 8.91
C ILE A 51 -13.79 -27.22 7.75
N PRO A 52 -12.52 -27.65 7.88
CA PRO A 52 -11.90 -28.53 6.88
C PRO A 52 -12.64 -29.87 6.78
N THR A 53 -12.79 -30.40 5.57
CA THR A 53 -13.38 -31.73 5.34
C THR A 53 -12.64 -32.83 6.09
N SER A 54 -11.31 -32.70 6.24
CA SER A 54 -10.44 -33.62 6.97
C SER A 54 -10.63 -33.58 8.49
N PHE A 55 -11.28 -32.54 9.04
CA PHE A 55 -11.44 -32.39 10.48
C PHE A 55 -12.72 -33.07 10.97
N ALA A 56 -12.57 -34.00 11.92
CA ALA A 56 -13.67 -34.63 12.62
C ALA A 56 -13.98 -33.86 13.91
N LEU A 57 -15.06 -33.09 13.91
CA LEU A 57 -15.61 -32.51 15.13
C LEU A 57 -16.44 -33.59 15.85
N ALA A 58 -16.16 -33.80 17.13
CA ALA A 58 -16.99 -34.68 17.96
C ALA A 58 -18.44 -34.16 18.00
N GLU A 59 -19.41 -35.06 18.17
CA GLU A 59 -20.80 -34.65 18.37
C GLU A 59 -20.89 -33.73 19.59
N MET A 60 -21.52 -32.57 19.39
CA MET A 60 -21.71 -31.55 20.41
C MET A 60 -23.19 -31.21 20.51
N ASP A 61 -23.70 -31.12 21.73
CA ASP A 61 -25.05 -30.63 22.00
C ASP A 61 -25.06 -29.09 21.92
N PHE A 62 -25.07 -28.57 20.69
CA PHE A 62 -25.19 -27.15 20.42
C PHE A 62 -26.45 -26.89 19.60
N ARG A 63 -27.43 -26.21 20.20
CA ARG A 63 -28.79 -26.09 19.67
C ARG A 63 -28.85 -25.46 18.27
N ASP A 64 -28.12 -24.38 18.06
CA ASP A 64 -28.21 -23.55 16.84
C ASP A 64 -26.86 -23.42 16.11
N LEU A 65 -26.18 -24.56 15.91
CA LEU A 65 -24.91 -24.65 15.17
C LEU A 65 -25.12 -25.20 13.75
N GLN A 66 -24.65 -24.47 12.74
CA GLN A 66 -24.60 -24.92 11.35
C GLN A 66 -23.14 -25.05 10.91
N LEU A 67 -22.74 -26.25 10.48
CA LEU A 67 -21.39 -26.54 10.02
C LEU A 67 -21.37 -26.79 8.52
N TYR A 68 -20.44 -26.13 7.84
CA TYR A 68 -20.16 -26.32 6.42
C TYR A 68 -18.73 -26.84 6.24
N ARG A 69 -18.54 -27.81 5.34
CA ARG A 69 -17.26 -28.46 5.10
C ARG A 69 -16.64 -27.96 3.80
N TYR A 70 -15.35 -27.64 3.85
CA TYR A 70 -14.58 -27.17 2.69
C TYR A 70 -13.23 -27.86 2.63
N ASP A 71 -12.65 -27.94 1.43
CA ASP A 71 -11.27 -28.35 1.27
C ASP A 71 -10.32 -27.27 1.84
N SER A 72 -9.22 -27.69 2.46
CA SER A 72 -8.19 -26.78 2.99
C SER A 72 -7.53 -25.87 1.94
N SER A 73 -7.64 -26.24 0.65
CA SER A 73 -7.18 -25.45 -0.49
C SER A 73 -8.19 -24.39 -0.98
N SER A 74 -9.43 -24.40 -0.46
CA SER A 74 -10.44 -23.40 -0.82
C SER A 74 -9.97 -22.01 -0.44
N ALA A 75 -10.20 -21.00 -1.28
CA ALA A 75 -9.81 -19.64 -0.92
C ALA A 75 -10.65 -19.13 0.28
N ALA A 76 -9.99 -18.52 1.26
CA ALA A 76 -10.63 -18.09 2.50
C ALA A 76 -11.81 -17.14 2.27
N THR A 77 -11.70 -16.23 1.31
CA THR A 77 -12.75 -15.26 0.96
C THR A 77 -13.99 -15.91 0.36
N ASP A 78 -13.82 -16.95 -0.46
CA ASP A 78 -14.93 -17.71 -1.04
C ASP A 78 -15.72 -18.42 0.05
N VAL A 79 -15.02 -19.02 1.03
CA VAL A 79 -15.62 -19.65 2.20
C VAL A 79 -16.37 -18.60 3.05
N TRP A 80 -15.75 -17.45 3.34
CA TRP A 80 -16.39 -16.37 4.09
C TRP A 80 -17.67 -15.87 3.41
N ARG A 81 -17.63 -15.64 2.11
CA ARG A 81 -18.82 -15.24 1.33
C ARG A 81 -19.94 -16.26 1.44
N ASP A 82 -19.60 -17.54 1.26
CA ASP A 82 -20.60 -18.59 1.30
C ASP A 82 -21.23 -18.73 2.68
N ILE A 83 -20.48 -18.65 3.78
CA ILE A 83 -21.08 -18.70 5.13
C ILE A 83 -21.85 -17.42 5.49
N ILE A 84 -21.38 -16.24 5.07
CA ILE A 84 -22.07 -14.96 5.32
C ILE A 84 -23.40 -14.91 4.54
N SER A 85 -23.45 -15.47 3.32
CA SER A 85 -24.68 -15.52 2.51
C SER A 85 -25.84 -16.28 3.18
N LYS A 86 -25.54 -17.12 4.17
CA LYS A 86 -26.50 -17.92 4.93
C LYS A 86 -26.98 -17.23 6.21
N VAL A 87 -26.42 -16.07 6.52
CA VAL A 87 -26.83 -15.26 7.67
C VAL A 87 -28.13 -14.54 7.34
N GLN A 88 -29.14 -14.75 8.19
CA GLN A 88 -30.47 -14.14 8.06
C GLN A 88 -30.72 -13.04 9.11
N THR A 89 -29.85 -12.95 10.11
CA THR A 89 -29.96 -11.93 11.16
C THR A 89 -29.52 -10.57 10.66
N LYS A 90 -29.98 -9.50 11.32
CA LYS A 90 -29.63 -8.11 10.95
C LYS A 90 -28.13 -7.83 11.05
N TYR A 91 -27.47 -8.41 12.04
CA TYR A 91 -26.04 -8.29 12.27
C TYR A 91 -25.34 -9.64 12.13
N VAL A 92 -24.06 -9.57 11.79
CA VAL A 92 -23.15 -10.71 11.73
C VAL A 92 -21.90 -10.38 12.52
N TYR A 93 -21.43 -11.35 13.32
CA TYR A 93 -20.13 -11.31 13.96
C TYR A 93 -19.14 -12.12 13.13
N ILE A 94 -18.04 -11.48 12.74
CA ILE A 94 -16.95 -12.05 11.96
C ILE A 94 -15.85 -12.48 12.93
N GLY A 95 -15.86 -13.77 13.31
CA GLY A 95 -15.00 -14.35 14.34
C GLY A 95 -13.61 -14.75 13.87
N ARG A 96 -12.92 -13.87 13.13
CA ARG A 96 -11.57 -14.13 12.61
C ARG A 96 -10.59 -14.50 13.73
N ASN A 97 -9.89 -15.62 13.56
CA ASN A 97 -8.82 -16.08 14.45
C ASN A 97 -9.24 -16.34 15.91
N VAL A 98 -10.53 -16.27 16.26
CA VAL A 98 -11.02 -16.49 17.63
C VAL A 98 -10.92 -17.97 17.98
N ILE A 99 -10.45 -18.26 19.19
CA ILE A 99 -10.24 -19.62 19.72
C ILE A 99 -10.71 -19.81 21.16
N HIS A 100 -11.01 -18.72 21.86
CA HIS A 100 -11.62 -18.76 23.18
C HIS A 100 -12.61 -17.61 23.31
N PHE A 101 -13.69 -17.83 24.06
CA PHE A 101 -14.81 -16.91 24.14
C PHE A 101 -15.25 -16.72 25.59
N THR A 102 -15.56 -15.49 25.98
CA THR A 102 -15.88 -15.18 27.38
C THR A 102 -16.91 -14.04 27.46
N TRP A 103 -17.21 -13.60 28.68
CA TRP A 103 -18.01 -12.40 28.89
C TRP A 103 -17.28 -11.11 28.50
N PHE A 104 -15.96 -11.13 28.26
CA PHE A 104 -15.20 -9.97 27.77
C PHE A 104 -15.52 -9.62 26.31
N ASP A 105 -16.04 -10.55 25.50
CA ASP A 105 -16.39 -10.30 24.11
C ASP A 105 -17.54 -9.29 23.95
N ARG A 106 -18.45 -9.20 24.94
CA ARG A 106 -19.52 -8.16 25.06
C ARG A 106 -20.25 -7.86 23.74
N LEU A 107 -20.88 -8.86 23.12
CA LEU A 107 -21.49 -8.73 21.79
C LEU A 107 -22.61 -7.68 21.75
N GLU A 108 -23.38 -7.50 22.83
CA GLU A 108 -24.41 -6.46 22.91
C GLU A 108 -23.82 -5.06 22.84
N ARG A 109 -22.63 -4.85 23.43
CA ARG A 109 -21.91 -3.57 23.34
C ARG A 109 -21.54 -3.30 21.88
N LEU A 110 -20.95 -4.27 21.18
CA LEU A 110 -20.55 -4.09 19.78
C LEU A 110 -21.75 -3.80 18.86
N VAL A 111 -22.85 -4.56 19.02
CA VAL A 111 -24.09 -4.34 18.26
C VAL A 111 -24.73 -2.98 18.57
N ARG A 112 -24.68 -2.53 19.82
CA ARG A 112 -25.21 -1.23 20.23
C ARG A 112 -24.45 -0.10 19.56
N GLU A 113 -23.12 -0.18 19.50
CA GLU A 113 -22.29 0.89 18.92
C GLU A 113 -22.40 1.04 17.41
N ILE A 114 -22.79 -0.03 16.69
CA ILE A 114 -23.17 0.10 15.27
C ILE A 114 -24.27 1.15 15.11
N ASN A 115 -25.25 1.20 16.02
CA ASN A 115 -26.38 2.12 15.92
C ASN A 115 -26.06 3.48 16.56
N ASN A 116 -25.46 3.50 17.75
CA ASN A 116 -25.17 4.74 18.46
C ASN A 116 -24.20 5.64 17.69
N LEU A 117 -23.14 5.05 17.12
CA LEU A 117 -22.11 5.78 16.39
C LEU A 117 -22.43 5.89 14.89
N ASN A 118 -23.49 5.22 14.42
CA ASN A 118 -23.75 5.00 13.01
C ASN A 118 -22.51 4.41 12.28
N ALA A 119 -21.84 3.46 12.95
CA ALA A 119 -20.68 2.74 12.41
C ALA A 119 -21.12 1.57 11.53
N VAL A 120 -20.34 1.26 10.49
CA VAL A 120 -20.57 0.06 9.66
C VAL A 120 -19.83 -1.16 10.19
N VAL A 121 -18.75 -0.95 10.94
CA VAL A 121 -17.98 -2.01 11.60
C VAL A 121 -17.62 -1.55 13.01
N VAL A 122 -17.83 -2.45 13.98
CA VAL A 122 -17.40 -2.27 15.37
C VAL A 122 -16.60 -3.50 15.80
N ALA A 123 -15.31 -3.31 16.05
CA ALA A 123 -14.39 -4.36 16.47
C ALA A 123 -14.17 -4.37 18.00
N ALA A 124 -13.81 -5.54 18.50
CA ALA A 124 -13.25 -5.69 19.85
C ALA A 124 -11.73 -5.51 19.82
N ALA A 125 -11.14 -5.16 20.96
CA ALA A 125 -9.72 -5.47 21.18
C ALA A 125 -9.51 -6.98 21.15
N PHE A 126 -8.25 -7.41 21.05
CA PHE A 126 -7.92 -8.82 21.13
C PHE A 126 -6.65 -9.08 21.92
N ARG A 127 -6.62 -10.28 22.50
CA ARG A 127 -5.44 -10.82 23.17
C ARG A 127 -5.02 -12.11 22.49
N THR A 128 -3.77 -12.21 22.10
CA THR A 128 -3.21 -13.44 21.54
C THR A 128 -3.03 -14.50 22.64
N LEU A 129 -3.30 -15.76 22.31
CA LEU A 129 -3.29 -16.83 23.32
C LEU A 129 -1.89 -17.15 23.84
N HIS A 130 -0.89 -17.40 22.98
CA HIS A 130 0.43 -17.86 23.43
C HIS A 130 1.30 -16.71 23.92
N SER A 131 1.36 -15.61 23.19
CA SER A 131 2.19 -14.45 23.60
C SER A 131 1.52 -13.58 24.67
N GLY A 132 0.20 -13.67 24.83
CA GLY A 132 -0.54 -12.86 25.77
C GLY A 132 -0.59 -11.37 25.43
N HIS A 133 -0.20 -11.01 24.21
CA HIS A 133 -0.13 -9.64 23.73
C HIS A 133 -1.55 -9.10 23.53
N TRP A 134 -1.84 -7.96 24.15
CA TRP A 134 -3.09 -7.23 23.99
C TRP A 134 -2.93 -6.13 22.95
N SER A 135 -3.92 -6.00 22.06
CA SER A 135 -3.99 -4.92 21.08
C SER A 135 -5.42 -4.40 20.94
N ASN A 136 -5.56 -3.08 20.75
CA ASN A 136 -6.84 -2.49 20.38
C ASN A 136 -7.24 -2.79 18.91
N GLY A 137 -6.30 -3.36 18.13
CA GLY A 137 -6.52 -3.82 16.77
C GLY A 137 -6.79 -2.74 15.73
N CYS A 138 -6.58 -1.46 16.07
CA CYS A 138 -6.93 -0.31 15.24
C CYS A 138 -5.73 0.21 14.44
N ASP A 139 -5.88 0.24 13.12
CA ASP A 139 -4.87 0.76 12.20
C ASP A 139 -5.39 1.91 11.35
N GLN A 140 -4.45 2.80 10.97
CA GLN A 140 -4.59 3.81 9.94
C GLN A 140 -3.96 3.34 8.65
N THR A 141 -4.63 3.59 7.52
CA THR A 141 -4.11 3.21 6.21
C THR A 141 -3.73 4.46 5.43
N ILE A 142 -2.65 4.41 4.66
CA ILE A 142 -2.28 5.47 3.72
C ILE A 142 -1.98 4.78 2.41
N VAL A 143 -2.77 5.08 1.38
CA VAL A 143 -2.48 4.64 0.01
C VAL A 143 -2.00 5.86 -0.76
N ASN A 144 -0.72 5.85 -1.07
CA ASN A 144 -0.09 6.94 -1.77
C ASN A 144 1.15 6.48 -2.53
N ASP A 145 1.39 7.06 -3.71
CA ASP A 145 2.63 6.89 -4.45
C ASP A 145 3.01 5.40 -4.64
N TYR A 146 2.01 4.61 -5.09
CA TYR A 146 2.16 3.17 -5.29
C TYR A 146 2.57 2.39 -4.03
N ALA A 147 2.26 2.92 -2.84
CA ALA A 147 2.47 2.25 -1.57
C ALA A 147 1.18 2.25 -0.73
N LEU A 148 0.87 1.12 -0.12
CA LEU A 148 -0.09 0.99 0.96
C LEU A 148 0.66 0.85 2.29
N VAL A 149 0.43 1.76 3.21
CA VAL A 149 1.09 1.79 4.53
C VAL A 149 0.04 1.67 5.62
N TYR A 150 0.20 0.68 6.50
CA TYR A 150 -0.56 0.55 7.73
C TYR A 150 0.24 1.14 8.90
N ARG A 151 -0.43 1.87 9.78
CA ARG A 151 0.14 2.44 11.00
C ARG A 151 -0.73 2.11 12.19
N HIS A 152 -0.13 1.59 13.25
CA HIS A 152 -0.82 1.31 14.51
C HIS A 152 -1.36 2.63 15.07
N GLY A 153 -2.64 2.65 15.44
CA GLY A 153 -3.27 3.79 16.09
C GLY A 153 -4.60 4.21 15.49
N TYR A 154 -5.17 5.26 16.06
CA TYR A 154 -6.51 5.75 15.77
C TYR A 154 -6.50 7.25 15.44
N HIS A 155 -7.46 7.71 14.62
CA HIS A 155 -7.59 9.14 14.28
C HIS A 155 -8.02 9.98 15.48
N ARG A 156 -9.04 9.50 16.21
CA ARG A 156 -9.63 10.10 17.42
C ARG A 156 -10.49 9.07 18.16
N SER A 157 -10.79 9.32 19.44
CA SER A 157 -11.76 8.52 20.20
C SER A 157 -13.19 9.05 20.05
N MET A 158 -14.19 8.17 20.20
CA MET A 158 -15.62 8.45 20.12
C MET A 158 -16.38 7.47 21.02
N GLU A 159 -17.05 7.95 22.08
CA GLU A 159 -17.85 7.12 23.03
C GLU A 159 -17.10 5.84 23.50
N GLU A 160 -15.87 6.03 24.00
CA GLU A 160 -14.96 4.97 24.48
C GLU A 160 -14.43 4.03 23.37
N CYS A 161 -14.79 4.25 22.11
CA CYS A 161 -14.24 3.53 20.96
C CYS A 161 -13.23 4.40 20.19
N LEU A 162 -12.48 3.78 19.28
CA LEU A 162 -11.39 4.38 18.50
C LEU A 162 -11.77 4.39 17.02
N LYS A 163 -11.64 5.52 16.32
CA LYS A 163 -11.87 5.59 14.87
C LYS A 163 -10.68 4.99 14.10
N CYS A 164 -10.95 3.98 13.28
CA CYS A 164 -9.96 3.21 12.53
C CYS A 164 -10.19 3.29 11.02
N ASP A 165 -9.16 2.99 10.23
CA ASP A 165 -9.31 2.68 8.80
C ASP A 165 -9.36 1.16 8.56
N HIS A 166 -8.69 0.38 9.41
CA HIS A 166 -8.65 -1.08 9.36
C HIS A 166 -8.69 -1.66 10.79
N VAL A 167 -9.30 -2.84 10.93
CA VAL A 167 -9.31 -3.59 12.20
C VAL A 167 -8.86 -5.03 12.00
N HIS A 168 -7.95 -5.49 12.85
CA HIS A 168 -7.37 -6.84 12.79
C HIS A 168 -8.18 -7.90 13.53
N GLY A 169 -8.80 -7.49 14.63
CA GLY A 169 -9.57 -8.37 15.50
C GLY A 169 -10.92 -8.78 14.91
N PRO A 170 -11.65 -9.64 15.63
CA PRO A 170 -13.03 -9.94 15.29
C PRO A 170 -13.92 -8.71 15.46
N PHE A 171 -15.00 -8.67 14.69
CA PHE A 171 -15.87 -7.50 14.64
C PHE A 171 -17.32 -7.86 14.35
N VAL A 172 -18.22 -6.94 14.69
CA VAL A 172 -19.63 -6.98 14.30
C VAL A 172 -19.88 -5.98 13.19
N THR A 173 -20.72 -6.36 12.24
CA THR A 173 -21.22 -5.48 11.18
C THR A 173 -22.69 -5.78 10.86
N LYS A 174 -23.35 -4.91 10.09
CA LYS A 174 -24.65 -5.22 9.50
C LYS A 174 -24.46 -6.22 8.38
N THR A 175 -25.34 -7.22 8.29
CA THR A 175 -25.25 -8.27 7.26
C THR A 175 -25.31 -7.68 5.84
N GLU A 176 -26.04 -6.57 5.64
CA GLU A 176 -26.15 -5.86 4.37
C GLU A 176 -24.82 -5.30 3.83
N LEU A 177 -23.80 -5.11 4.68
CA LEU A 177 -22.48 -4.61 4.25
C LEU A 177 -21.90 -5.53 3.19
N PHE A 178 -21.98 -6.85 3.38
CA PHE A 178 -21.41 -7.84 2.44
C PHE A 178 -22.22 -8.02 1.16
N THR A 179 -23.46 -7.51 1.12
CA THR A 179 -24.22 -7.38 -0.13
C THR A 179 -23.77 -6.16 -0.93
N LYS A 180 -23.42 -5.06 -0.24
CA LYS A 180 -22.96 -3.80 -0.85
C LYS A 180 -21.49 -3.85 -1.25
N MET A 181 -20.66 -4.50 -0.43
CA MET A 181 -19.21 -4.60 -0.55
C MET A 181 -18.80 -6.06 -0.33
N PRO A 182 -19.01 -6.95 -1.32
CA PRO A 182 -18.62 -8.34 -1.20
C PRO A 182 -17.10 -8.48 -1.10
N LEU A 183 -16.64 -9.50 -0.38
CA LEU A 183 -15.22 -9.89 -0.42
C LEU A 183 -14.86 -10.29 -1.85
N HIS A 184 -13.65 -9.93 -2.29
CA HIS A 184 -13.16 -10.35 -3.59
C HIS A 184 -12.88 -11.85 -3.61
N GLU A 185 -13.32 -12.52 -4.66
CA GLU A 185 -13.14 -13.97 -4.84
C GLU A 185 -11.65 -14.33 -4.95
N HIS A 186 -11.33 -15.57 -4.57
CA HIS A 186 -9.99 -16.14 -4.71
C HIS A 186 -8.86 -15.35 -4.00
N MET A 187 -9.21 -14.50 -3.03
CA MET A 187 -8.24 -13.83 -2.18
C MET A 187 -8.01 -14.61 -0.87
N THR A 188 -6.83 -14.43 -0.30
CA THR A 188 -6.54 -14.84 1.08
C THR A 188 -7.40 -14.03 2.06
N GLU A 189 -7.49 -14.49 3.31
CA GLU A 189 -8.25 -13.77 4.33
C GLU A 189 -7.70 -12.35 4.53
N THR A 190 -6.38 -12.21 4.67
CA THR A 190 -5.70 -10.92 4.83
C THR A 190 -6.02 -9.96 3.68
N SER A 191 -5.77 -10.35 2.42
CA SER A 191 -6.05 -9.49 1.26
C SER A 191 -7.54 -9.15 1.13
N GLY A 192 -8.42 -10.12 1.39
CA GLY A 192 -9.86 -9.95 1.27
C GLY A 192 -10.42 -8.91 2.25
N PHE A 193 -10.07 -9.02 3.53
CA PHE A 193 -10.52 -8.04 4.53
C PHE A 193 -9.82 -6.69 4.38
N ALA A 194 -8.54 -6.66 4.00
CA ALA A 194 -7.86 -5.42 3.67
C ALA A 194 -8.55 -4.66 2.52
N ALA A 195 -8.96 -5.35 1.45
CA ALA A 195 -9.72 -4.78 0.35
C ALA A 195 -11.10 -4.25 0.79
N LEU A 196 -11.80 -5.00 1.66
CA LEU A 196 -13.07 -4.56 2.25
C LEU A 196 -12.90 -3.25 3.04
N PHE A 197 -11.94 -3.20 3.97
CA PHE A 197 -11.70 -2.01 4.79
C PHE A 197 -11.25 -0.81 3.96
N TYR A 198 -10.45 -1.03 2.92
CA TYR A 198 -10.11 0.01 1.97
C TYR A 198 -11.35 0.55 1.24
N SER A 199 -12.26 -0.33 0.82
CA SER A 199 -13.54 0.07 0.19
C SER A 199 -14.43 0.87 1.14
N ILE A 200 -14.54 0.45 2.40
CA ILE A 200 -15.28 1.18 3.46
C ILE A 200 -14.71 2.59 3.64
N LYS A 201 -13.37 2.70 3.69
CA LYS A 201 -12.68 3.99 3.79
C LYS A 201 -12.96 4.91 2.61
N LEU A 202 -12.90 4.40 1.37
CA LEU A 202 -13.19 5.19 0.18
C LEU A 202 -14.64 5.72 0.17
N ASN A 203 -15.58 4.96 0.76
CA ASN A 203 -16.97 5.38 0.94
C ASN A 203 -17.16 6.31 2.15
N SER A 204 -16.09 6.69 2.86
CA SER A 204 -16.14 7.52 4.07
C SER A 204 -17.04 6.96 5.18
N GLU A 205 -17.21 5.64 5.22
CA GLU A 205 -18.01 4.96 6.23
C GLU A 205 -17.18 4.76 7.53
N LEU A 206 -17.88 4.74 8.67
CA LEU A 206 -17.23 4.73 9.98
C LEU A 206 -16.90 3.30 10.45
N VAL A 207 -15.61 3.05 10.68
CA VAL A 207 -15.09 1.86 11.36
C VAL A 207 -14.57 2.27 12.74
N VAL A 208 -14.94 1.51 13.77
CA VAL A 208 -14.43 1.72 15.12
C VAL A 208 -13.97 0.44 15.79
N ALA A 209 -13.03 0.55 16.72
CA ALA A 209 -12.66 -0.51 17.65
C ALA A 209 -12.95 -0.06 19.08
N CYS A 210 -13.67 -0.86 19.87
CA CYS A 210 -14.03 -0.55 21.25
C CYS A 210 -13.14 -1.37 22.21
N PRO A 211 -12.12 -0.75 22.84
CA PRO A 211 -11.11 -1.49 23.59
C PRO A 211 -11.60 -2.12 24.90
N ASP A 212 -12.81 -1.76 25.35
CA ASP A 212 -13.49 -2.31 26.53
C ASP A 212 -14.21 -3.65 26.26
N SER A 213 -14.23 -4.09 25.00
CA SER A 213 -14.56 -5.45 24.57
C SER A 213 -13.29 -6.14 24.11
N MET A 214 -13.10 -7.41 24.47
CA MET A 214 -11.88 -8.16 24.17
C MET A 214 -12.19 -9.61 23.82
N SER A 215 -11.65 -10.06 22.68
CA SER A 215 -11.67 -11.46 22.23
C SER A 215 -10.31 -12.12 22.35
N PHE A 216 -10.29 -13.46 22.38
CA PHE A 216 -9.07 -14.26 22.49
C PHE A 216 -8.79 -14.96 21.16
N VAL A 217 -7.65 -14.62 20.56
CA VAL A 217 -7.30 -15.03 19.20
C VAL A 217 -6.00 -15.84 19.14
N THR A 218 -5.81 -16.59 18.06
CA THR A 218 -4.54 -17.22 17.73
C THR A 218 -3.46 -16.18 17.46
N ASP A 219 -2.19 -16.56 17.68
CA ASP A 219 -1.05 -15.73 17.28
C ASP A 219 -0.92 -15.62 15.74
N SER A 220 -1.63 -16.47 14.97
CA SER A 220 -1.71 -16.37 13.50
C SER A 220 -2.44 -15.12 13.02
N SER A 221 -3.15 -14.40 13.88
CA SER A 221 -3.65 -13.05 13.55
C SER A 221 -2.54 -12.05 13.17
N ARG A 222 -1.25 -12.41 13.38
CA ARG A 222 -0.08 -11.65 12.91
C ARG A 222 0.53 -12.19 11.61
N SER A 223 -0.09 -13.15 10.93
CA SER A 223 0.45 -13.80 9.72
C SER A 223 0.45 -12.93 8.45
N ASP A 224 0.43 -11.61 8.60
CA ASP A 224 0.58 -10.60 7.53
C ASP A 224 2.01 -10.57 6.95
N THR A 225 2.73 -11.68 7.01
CA THR A 225 4.18 -11.72 6.80
C THR A 225 4.60 -12.17 5.41
N SER A 226 3.72 -12.82 4.64
CA SER A 226 4.10 -13.37 3.34
C SER A 226 3.68 -12.46 2.19
N LYS A 227 4.60 -12.21 1.26
CA LYS A 227 4.32 -11.48 0.02
C LYS A 227 3.17 -12.11 -0.80
N ALA A 228 3.03 -13.44 -0.73
CA ALA A 228 1.98 -14.16 -1.44
C ALA A 228 0.57 -13.77 -0.93
N ASP A 229 0.40 -13.62 0.38
CA ASP A 229 -0.89 -13.28 0.98
C ASP A 229 -1.38 -11.90 0.59
N TRP A 230 -0.48 -11.00 0.22
CA TRP A 230 -0.75 -9.62 -0.14
C TRP A 230 -0.77 -9.35 -1.66
N SER A 231 -0.37 -10.35 -2.46
CA SER A 231 -0.21 -10.19 -3.92
C SER A 231 -1.50 -9.77 -4.64
N SER A 232 -2.63 -10.39 -4.29
CA SER A 232 -3.93 -10.05 -4.88
C SER A 232 -4.37 -8.63 -4.53
N LEU A 233 -4.11 -8.17 -3.29
CA LEU A 233 -4.39 -6.78 -2.90
C LEU A 233 -3.46 -5.80 -3.60
N ALA A 234 -2.16 -6.11 -3.69
CA ALA A 234 -1.18 -5.27 -4.37
C ALA A 234 -1.61 -4.99 -5.82
N ARG A 235 -2.05 -6.04 -6.51
CA ARG A 235 -2.58 -5.95 -7.87
C ARG A 235 -3.90 -5.19 -7.94
N LEU A 236 -4.83 -5.45 -7.02
CA LEU A 236 -6.13 -4.75 -6.98
C LEU A 236 -5.95 -3.24 -6.82
N LEU A 237 -5.06 -2.83 -5.92
CA LEU A 237 -4.81 -1.42 -5.61
C LEU A 237 -3.75 -0.78 -6.51
N GLN A 238 -3.10 -1.55 -7.39
CA GLN A 238 -1.96 -1.11 -8.19
C GLN A 238 -0.88 -0.47 -7.32
N VAL A 239 -0.52 -1.12 -6.23
CA VAL A 239 0.57 -0.71 -5.33
C VAL A 239 1.76 -1.65 -5.47
N GLU A 240 2.94 -1.07 -5.48
CA GLU A 240 4.23 -1.75 -5.62
C GLU A 240 4.90 -1.99 -4.26
N GLU A 241 4.37 -1.38 -3.20
CA GLU A 241 4.82 -1.60 -1.82
C GLU A 241 3.63 -1.76 -0.86
N ILE A 242 3.75 -2.71 0.06
CA ILE A 242 2.85 -2.86 1.19
C ILE A 242 3.68 -2.88 2.47
N HIS A 243 3.36 -1.96 3.38
CA HIS A 243 4.00 -1.82 4.69
C HIS A 243 2.96 -2.19 5.76
N PRO A 244 2.88 -3.46 6.17
CA PRO A 244 1.96 -3.87 7.22
C PRO A 244 2.43 -3.31 8.57
N THR A 245 1.53 -3.23 9.55
CA THR A 245 1.89 -2.83 10.92
C THR A 245 2.72 -3.88 11.65
N ASN A 246 2.64 -5.14 11.21
CA ASN A 246 3.42 -6.24 11.72
C ASN A 246 4.06 -6.98 10.55
N GLY A 247 5.36 -7.23 10.62
CA GLY A 247 6.10 -7.96 9.60
C GLY A 247 6.92 -7.06 8.68
N PRO A 248 7.59 -7.66 7.68
CA PRO A 248 8.47 -6.92 6.78
C PRO A 248 7.68 -6.11 5.74
N LYS A 249 8.29 -5.02 5.27
CA LYS A 249 7.87 -4.37 4.02
C LYS A 249 7.89 -5.38 2.87
N MET A 250 6.84 -5.38 2.07
CA MET A 250 6.74 -6.17 0.85
C MET A 250 6.87 -5.27 -0.37
N THR A 251 7.67 -5.71 -1.35
CA THR A 251 7.87 -5.03 -2.63
C THR A 251 7.41 -5.93 -3.77
N PHE A 252 6.67 -5.36 -4.71
CA PHE A 252 6.10 -6.02 -5.88
C PHE A 252 6.68 -5.41 -7.15
N SER A 253 6.99 -6.24 -8.14
CA SER A 253 7.35 -5.77 -9.47
C SER A 253 6.16 -5.10 -10.15
N CYS A 254 6.39 -4.34 -11.23
CA CYS A 254 5.28 -3.72 -11.97
C CYS A 254 4.27 -4.79 -12.43
N GLN A 255 4.77 -5.95 -12.88
CA GLN A 255 3.95 -7.05 -13.37
C GLN A 255 3.09 -7.65 -12.25
N GLU A 256 3.65 -7.84 -11.05
CA GLU A 256 2.92 -8.35 -9.89
C GLU A 256 1.84 -7.35 -9.45
N ALA A 257 2.17 -6.05 -9.40
CA ALA A 257 1.25 -4.98 -9.03
C ALA A 257 0.25 -4.59 -10.13
N GLY A 258 0.42 -5.08 -11.36
CA GLY A 258 -0.42 -4.65 -12.50
C GLY A 258 -0.22 -3.18 -12.88
N THR A 259 0.97 -2.64 -12.68
CA THR A 259 1.38 -1.29 -13.09
C THR A 259 2.23 -1.35 -14.36
N SER A 260 2.42 -0.20 -15.02
CA SER A 260 3.32 -0.10 -16.17
C SER A 260 3.91 1.31 -16.33
N CYS A 261 5.04 1.40 -17.00
CA CYS A 261 5.66 2.68 -17.33
C CYS A 261 4.91 3.44 -18.42
N GLN A 262 4.11 2.75 -19.24
CA GLN A 262 3.21 3.40 -20.21
C GLN A 262 2.04 4.11 -19.51
N MET A 263 1.43 3.48 -18.50
CA MET A 263 0.43 4.15 -17.65
C MET A 263 1.01 5.41 -16.98
N SER A 264 2.25 5.33 -16.54
CA SER A 264 3.00 6.44 -15.92
C SER A 264 3.28 7.61 -16.87
N GLN A 265 3.16 7.41 -18.20
CA GLN A 265 3.27 8.46 -19.21
C GLN A 265 1.94 9.18 -19.47
N SER A 266 0.84 8.71 -18.88
CA SER A 266 -0.44 9.42 -18.95
C SER A 266 -0.40 10.72 -18.15
N SER A 267 -1.04 11.76 -18.68
CA SER A 267 -1.06 13.08 -18.02
C SER A 267 -1.67 12.97 -16.62
N GLY A 268 -1.01 13.59 -15.64
CA GLY A 268 -1.56 13.75 -14.29
C GLY A 268 -1.37 12.57 -13.33
N LEU A 269 -0.65 11.51 -13.73
CA LEU A 269 -0.25 10.42 -12.83
C LEU A 269 1.23 10.54 -12.43
N ALA A 270 1.53 10.23 -11.17
CA ALA A 270 2.90 9.98 -10.75
C ALA A 270 3.45 8.76 -11.49
N THR A 271 4.75 8.79 -11.76
CA THR A 271 5.49 7.65 -12.29
C THR A 271 5.64 6.58 -11.23
N SER A 272 5.36 5.33 -11.60
CA SER A 272 5.43 4.21 -10.65
C SER A 272 6.86 3.95 -10.15
N ASN A 273 7.01 3.37 -8.95
CA ASN A 273 8.33 3.15 -8.32
C ASN A 273 9.23 2.32 -9.23
N CYS A 274 8.72 1.23 -9.80
CA CYS A 274 9.53 0.37 -10.66
C CYS A 274 10.11 1.10 -11.89
N CYS A 275 9.34 2.04 -12.46
CA CYS A 275 9.78 2.88 -13.57
C CYS A 275 10.81 3.91 -13.10
N ARG A 276 10.57 4.56 -11.95
CA ARG A 276 11.51 5.51 -11.35
C ARG A 276 12.83 4.84 -10.99
N GLU A 277 12.79 3.66 -10.39
CA GLU A 277 13.98 2.87 -10.07
C GLU A 277 14.78 2.51 -11.32
N SER A 278 14.11 2.15 -12.42
CA SER A 278 14.75 1.87 -13.70
C SER A 278 15.44 3.12 -14.28
N VAL A 279 14.77 4.27 -14.29
CA VAL A 279 15.35 5.55 -14.73
C VAL A 279 16.53 5.95 -13.83
N MET A 280 16.40 5.77 -12.50
CA MET A 280 17.47 6.05 -11.54
C MET A 280 18.68 5.14 -11.76
N ALA A 281 18.48 3.85 -11.98
CA ALA A 281 19.55 2.88 -12.21
C ALA A 281 20.36 3.21 -13.47
N ILE A 282 19.68 3.46 -14.59
CA ILE A 282 20.34 3.86 -15.85
C ILE A 282 21.14 5.14 -15.65
N THR A 283 20.55 6.14 -14.99
CA THR A 283 21.19 7.45 -14.75
C THR A 283 22.43 7.31 -13.88
N LYS A 284 22.33 6.54 -12.79
CA LYS A 284 23.47 6.28 -11.90
C LYS A 284 24.59 5.56 -12.63
N SER A 285 24.29 4.52 -13.40
CA SER A 285 25.31 3.80 -14.19
C SER A 285 25.96 4.73 -15.23
N ALA A 286 25.18 5.53 -15.96
CA ALA A 286 25.72 6.50 -16.93
C ALA A 286 26.66 7.53 -16.27
N ILE A 287 26.25 8.16 -15.17
CA ILE A 287 27.07 9.13 -14.44
C ILE A 287 28.31 8.47 -13.85
N GLN A 288 28.17 7.31 -13.20
CA GLN A 288 29.28 6.59 -12.59
C GLN A 288 30.32 6.18 -13.64
N ASN A 289 29.88 5.64 -14.78
CA ASN A 289 30.76 5.24 -15.88
C ASN A 289 31.46 6.44 -16.53
N CYS A 290 30.82 7.62 -16.59
CA CYS A 290 31.52 8.85 -16.96
C CYS A 290 32.61 9.22 -15.96
N VAL A 291 32.29 9.22 -14.66
CA VAL A 291 33.21 9.65 -13.59
C VAL A 291 34.45 8.75 -13.56
N VAL A 292 34.29 7.43 -13.58
CA VAL A 292 35.42 6.48 -13.57
C VAL A 292 36.25 6.56 -14.85
N SER A 293 35.65 6.98 -15.96
CA SER A 293 36.33 7.18 -17.24
C SER A 293 36.89 8.59 -17.42
N ASN A 294 36.85 9.43 -16.39
CA ASN A 294 37.26 10.83 -16.41
C ASN A 294 36.58 11.64 -17.54
N LEU A 295 35.32 11.33 -17.84
CA LEU A 295 34.50 12.05 -18.80
C LEU A 295 33.62 13.07 -18.10
N LEU A 296 33.44 14.22 -18.75
CA LEU A 296 32.66 15.31 -18.24
C LEU A 296 31.17 15.09 -18.52
N CYS A 297 30.50 14.34 -17.62
CA CYS A 297 29.03 14.27 -17.52
C CYS A 297 28.47 15.02 -16.29
N SER A 298 27.26 15.59 -16.39
CA SER A 298 26.60 16.31 -15.29
C SER A 298 25.08 16.09 -15.31
N LEU A 299 24.44 16.12 -14.14
CA LEU A 299 22.99 16.25 -14.07
C LEU A 299 22.56 17.62 -14.60
N GLU A 300 21.43 17.65 -15.30
CA GLU A 300 20.89 18.85 -15.92
C GLU A 300 19.35 18.84 -15.90
N GLY A 301 18.74 20.01 -16.05
CA GLY A 301 17.30 20.15 -16.25
C GLY A 301 16.46 19.37 -15.22
N PRO A 302 15.55 18.48 -15.64
CA PRO A 302 14.72 17.68 -14.72
C PRO A 302 15.51 16.79 -13.76
N ALA A 303 16.63 16.22 -14.20
CA ALA A 303 17.46 15.37 -13.34
C ALA A 303 18.10 16.19 -12.21
N LEU A 304 18.60 17.39 -12.54
CA LEU A 304 19.17 18.32 -11.56
C LEU A 304 18.10 18.85 -10.60
N SER A 305 16.92 19.19 -11.13
CA SER A 305 15.77 19.64 -10.34
C SER A 305 15.31 18.56 -9.36
N GLY A 306 15.20 17.31 -9.82
CA GLY A 306 14.89 16.17 -8.98
C GLY A 306 15.93 15.95 -7.89
N ALA A 307 17.23 15.99 -8.23
CA ALA A 307 18.32 15.83 -7.27
C ALA A 307 18.24 16.89 -6.17
N LEU A 308 18.02 18.16 -6.55
CA LEU A 308 17.95 19.27 -5.61
C LEU A 308 16.72 19.18 -4.69
N LYS A 309 15.55 18.81 -5.22
CA LYS A 309 14.28 18.82 -4.49
C LYS A 309 14.02 17.53 -3.71
N PHE A 310 14.36 16.38 -4.30
CA PHE A 310 13.98 15.07 -3.78
C PHE A 310 15.19 14.21 -3.41
N GLY A 311 16.42 14.64 -3.71
CA GLY A 311 17.61 13.79 -3.61
C GLY A 311 17.58 12.64 -4.61
N GLY A 312 16.84 12.75 -5.72
CA GLY A 312 16.60 11.66 -6.67
C GLY A 312 15.78 12.12 -7.87
N LEU A 313 14.86 11.30 -8.37
CA LEU A 313 13.90 11.71 -9.40
C LEU A 313 12.68 12.39 -8.79
N SER A 314 12.12 13.37 -9.51
CA SER A 314 10.77 13.86 -9.16
C SER A 314 9.74 12.75 -9.43
N PRO A 315 8.66 12.67 -8.63
CA PRO A 315 7.68 11.58 -8.71
C PRO A 315 6.99 11.39 -10.06
N TRP A 316 6.97 12.39 -10.93
CA TRP A 316 6.27 12.40 -12.24
C TRP A 316 7.22 12.38 -13.45
N GLU A 317 8.53 12.18 -13.22
CA GLU A 317 9.51 12.14 -14.31
C GLU A 317 9.61 10.74 -14.89
N THR A 318 9.34 10.64 -16.19
CA THR A 318 9.41 9.38 -16.96
C THR A 318 10.65 9.29 -17.85
N THR A 319 11.30 10.43 -18.11
CA THR A 319 12.52 10.53 -18.93
C THR A 319 13.41 11.62 -18.38
N ILE A 320 14.71 11.39 -18.32
CA ILE A 320 15.65 12.44 -17.92
C ILE A 320 16.82 12.60 -18.89
N THR A 321 17.51 13.73 -18.76
CA THR A 321 18.64 14.09 -19.59
C THR A 321 19.89 14.33 -18.74
N ILE A 322 21.03 13.83 -19.24
CA ILE A 322 22.36 14.05 -18.70
C ILE A 322 23.15 14.86 -19.72
N SER A 323 23.87 15.90 -19.31
CA SER A 323 24.80 16.58 -20.22
C SER A 323 26.11 15.84 -20.30
N LEU A 324 26.66 15.76 -21.50
CA LEU A 324 28.01 15.31 -21.82
C LEU A 324 28.76 16.43 -22.53
N HIS A 325 29.97 16.75 -22.07
CA HIS A 325 30.81 17.71 -22.78
C HIS A 325 31.11 17.24 -24.20
N ARG A 326 30.99 18.13 -25.19
CA ARG A 326 31.15 17.79 -26.61
C ARG A 326 32.45 17.08 -26.94
N ASP A 327 33.56 17.50 -26.34
CA ASP A 327 34.87 16.88 -26.59
C ASP A 327 34.98 15.44 -26.07
N ASN A 328 34.03 15.01 -25.23
CA ASN A 328 33.96 13.65 -24.73
C ASN A 328 32.97 12.77 -25.51
N PHE A 329 32.32 13.26 -26.56
CA PHE A 329 31.34 12.47 -27.33
C PHE A 329 31.94 11.17 -27.88
N THR A 330 33.09 11.27 -28.54
CA THR A 330 33.78 10.08 -29.10
C THR A 330 34.29 9.15 -28.00
N SER A 331 34.81 9.69 -26.91
CA SER A 331 35.29 8.89 -25.78
C SER A 331 34.15 8.17 -25.07
N PHE A 332 32.99 8.81 -24.92
CA PHE A 332 31.79 8.21 -24.36
C PHE A 332 31.35 7.01 -25.20
N SER A 333 31.26 7.17 -26.52
CA SER A 333 30.93 6.09 -27.45
C SER A 333 31.91 4.91 -27.39
N LYS A 334 33.22 5.17 -27.22
CA LYS A 334 34.24 4.11 -27.22
C LYS A 334 34.46 3.44 -25.87
N ILE A 335 34.19 4.14 -24.77
CA ILE A 335 34.55 3.70 -23.42
C ILE A 335 33.29 3.39 -22.60
N VAL A 336 32.38 4.36 -22.51
CA VAL A 336 31.21 4.26 -21.62
C VAL A 336 30.10 3.39 -22.22
N VAL A 337 29.86 3.47 -23.53
CA VAL A 337 28.83 2.64 -24.19
C VAL A 337 29.09 1.13 -23.98
N PRO A 338 30.30 0.59 -24.22
CA PRO A 338 30.58 -0.82 -23.93
C PRO A 338 30.40 -1.19 -22.45
N MET A 339 30.66 -0.26 -21.51
CA MET A 339 30.42 -0.51 -20.08
C MET A 339 28.93 -0.59 -19.78
N LEU A 340 28.12 0.30 -20.36
CA LEU A 340 26.66 0.29 -20.22
C LEU A 340 26.02 -0.96 -20.84
N GLU A 341 26.50 -1.39 -22.00
CA GLU A 341 26.06 -2.64 -22.64
C GLU A 341 26.41 -3.86 -21.79
N LYS A 342 27.60 -3.86 -21.16
CA LYS A 342 28.00 -4.89 -20.19
C LYS A 342 27.12 -4.88 -18.94
N ASP A 343 26.65 -3.71 -18.51
CA ASP A 343 25.67 -3.56 -17.42
C ASP A 343 24.25 -3.98 -17.83
N GLY A 344 24.04 -4.40 -19.09
CA GLY A 344 22.78 -4.93 -19.60
C GLY A 344 21.87 -3.89 -20.25
N TYR A 345 22.35 -2.68 -20.52
CA TYR A 345 21.57 -1.63 -21.19
C TYR A 345 21.72 -1.66 -22.70
N ASN A 346 20.65 -1.29 -23.42
CA ASN A 346 20.72 -1.05 -24.86
C ASN A 346 21.01 0.44 -25.11
N VAL A 347 22.06 0.73 -25.88
CA VAL A 347 22.48 2.10 -26.18
C VAL A 347 22.37 2.38 -27.68
N VAL A 348 21.57 3.37 -28.03
CA VAL A 348 21.43 3.85 -29.41
C VAL A 348 22.04 5.24 -29.53
N THR A 349 22.87 5.45 -30.55
CA THR A 349 23.41 6.78 -30.85
C THR A 349 22.43 7.54 -31.75
N ASP A 350 21.97 8.69 -31.29
CA ASP A 350 21.20 9.67 -32.05
C ASP A 350 22.16 10.70 -32.63
N ASN A 351 22.63 10.44 -33.85
CA ASN A 351 23.58 11.33 -34.54
C ASN A 351 22.96 12.68 -34.91
N SER A 352 21.63 12.78 -35.01
CA SER A 352 20.94 14.02 -35.37
C SER A 352 20.96 15.03 -34.23
N ASP A 353 20.79 14.55 -32.99
CA ASP A 353 20.80 15.37 -31.78
C ASP A 353 22.13 15.31 -31.01
N LYS A 354 23.16 14.65 -31.59
CA LYS A 354 24.45 14.36 -30.93
C LYS A 354 24.23 13.82 -29.52
N ALA A 355 23.45 12.75 -29.42
CA ALA A 355 23.05 12.18 -28.14
C ALA A 355 23.15 10.66 -28.12
N PHE A 356 23.14 10.09 -26.92
CA PHE A 356 23.00 8.66 -26.68
C PHE A 356 21.69 8.41 -25.95
N VAL A 357 20.89 7.45 -26.42
CA VAL A 357 19.68 6.97 -25.74
C VAL A 357 20.02 5.63 -25.11
N ILE A 358 20.07 5.62 -23.78
CA ILE A 358 20.32 4.42 -22.98
C ILE A 358 18.97 3.91 -22.52
N SER A 359 18.70 2.62 -22.72
CA SER A 359 17.40 2.03 -22.48
C SER A 359 17.48 0.69 -21.75
N SER A 360 16.48 0.43 -20.92
CA SER A 360 16.15 -0.88 -20.35
C SER A 360 14.76 -1.31 -20.82
N GLU A 361 14.26 -2.44 -20.32
CA GLU A 361 12.89 -2.88 -20.58
C GLU A 361 11.83 -1.84 -20.17
N HIS A 362 12.12 -1.01 -19.16
CA HIS A 362 11.13 -0.17 -18.49
C HIS A 362 11.38 1.33 -18.65
N ALA A 363 12.55 1.75 -19.10
CA ALA A 363 12.94 3.16 -19.07
C ALA A 363 13.96 3.53 -20.16
N SER A 364 14.04 4.82 -20.45
CA SER A 364 15.12 5.39 -21.26
C SER A 364 15.64 6.71 -20.69
N VAL A 365 16.93 6.94 -20.86
CA VAL A 365 17.66 8.14 -20.43
C VAL A 365 18.45 8.66 -21.62
N LYS A 366 18.40 9.98 -21.85
CA LYS A 366 19.14 10.63 -22.94
C LYS A 366 20.40 11.29 -22.39
N VAL A 367 21.55 11.00 -22.98
CA VAL A 367 22.81 11.72 -22.73
C VAL A 367 23.04 12.67 -23.89
N HIS A 368 22.94 13.97 -23.65
CA HIS A 368 22.99 15.01 -24.68
C HIS A 368 24.37 15.68 -24.73
N SER A 369 24.90 15.89 -25.92
CA SER A 369 26.18 16.56 -26.10
C SER A 369 26.04 18.08 -26.10
N VAL A 370 26.60 18.73 -25.09
CA VAL A 370 26.56 20.19 -24.90
C VAL A 370 27.92 20.83 -25.14
N SER A 371 27.94 22.08 -25.59
CA SER A 371 29.17 22.85 -25.83
C SER A 371 29.97 23.16 -24.57
N SER A 372 29.30 23.19 -23.42
CA SER A 372 29.90 23.47 -22.13
C SER A 372 29.10 22.75 -21.07
N VAL A 373 29.78 22.08 -20.15
CA VAL A 373 29.17 21.60 -18.91
C VAL A 373 29.66 22.54 -17.83
N GLU A 374 28.77 23.35 -17.27
CA GLU A 374 29.12 24.24 -16.16
C GLU A 374 29.68 23.39 -15.02
N ARG A 375 30.98 23.47 -14.79
CA ARG A 375 31.66 22.74 -13.72
C ARG A 375 32.73 23.56 -13.01
N ASP A 376 33.01 24.76 -13.51
CA ASP A 376 34.08 25.61 -13.02
C ASP A 376 33.77 26.07 -11.59
N SER A 377 34.48 25.49 -10.65
CA SER A 377 34.44 25.91 -9.25
C SER A 377 35.47 27.02 -9.07
N PRO A 378 35.10 28.16 -8.46
CA PRO A 378 36.04 29.26 -8.26
C PRO A 378 37.31 28.78 -7.55
N GLY A 379 38.49 29.24 -8.00
CA GLY A 379 39.74 29.09 -7.25
C GLY A 379 40.28 27.66 -7.08
N GLY A 380 40.01 26.73 -8.00
CA GLY A 380 40.55 25.35 -7.92
C GLY A 380 39.88 24.47 -6.85
N MET A 381 38.71 24.87 -6.35
CA MET A 381 37.90 24.07 -5.45
C MET A 381 37.41 22.78 -6.13
N ARG A 382 37.10 21.76 -5.31
CA ARG A 382 36.45 20.53 -5.79
C ARG A 382 35.10 20.87 -6.44
N HIS A 383 34.78 20.16 -7.52
CA HIS A 383 33.50 20.30 -8.22
C HIS A 383 32.31 20.07 -7.27
N THR A 384 31.24 20.81 -7.50
CA THR A 384 29.99 20.66 -6.75
C THR A 384 29.26 19.38 -7.17
N SER A 385 28.77 18.64 -6.19
CA SER A 385 27.99 17.43 -6.39
C SER A 385 26.71 17.46 -5.58
N LEU A 386 25.66 16.84 -6.11
CA LEU A 386 24.41 16.58 -5.40
C LEU A 386 24.19 15.08 -5.28
N LEU A 387 23.47 14.70 -4.23
CA LEU A 387 23.02 13.33 -4.06
C LEU A 387 21.89 13.04 -5.06
N PHE A 388 22.05 11.95 -5.82
CA PHE A 388 21.01 11.39 -6.68
C PHE A 388 20.83 9.91 -6.31
N GLY A 389 19.83 9.65 -5.46
CA GLY A 389 19.69 8.41 -4.71
C GLY A 389 20.81 8.28 -3.69
N ASP A 390 21.75 7.39 -3.96
CA ASP A 390 22.93 7.07 -3.16
C ASP A 390 24.24 7.52 -3.83
N LEU A 391 24.17 8.08 -5.05
CA LEU A 391 25.33 8.51 -5.83
C LEU A 391 25.57 10.02 -5.71
N LEU A 392 26.78 10.42 -5.31
CA LEU A 392 27.25 11.80 -5.47
C LEU A 392 27.49 12.08 -6.96
N SER A 393 26.57 12.82 -7.56
CA SER A 393 26.56 13.09 -8.98
C SER A 393 27.13 14.48 -9.27
N PRO A 394 27.98 14.65 -10.31
CA PRO A 394 28.48 15.97 -10.70
C PRO A 394 27.35 16.89 -11.16
N THR A 395 27.46 18.17 -10.79
CA THR A 395 26.48 19.22 -11.07
C THR A 395 27.17 20.54 -11.41
N PRO A 396 26.43 21.56 -11.89
CA PRO A 396 26.91 22.93 -11.93
C PRO A 396 27.41 23.42 -10.56
N SER A 397 28.37 24.35 -10.57
CA SER A 397 29.01 24.89 -9.35
C SER A 397 28.01 25.54 -8.39
N ASN A 398 26.90 26.05 -8.90
CA ASN A 398 25.74 26.42 -8.11
C ASN A 398 24.49 25.82 -8.76
N PRO A 399 24.04 24.61 -8.34
CA PRO A 399 22.96 23.91 -9.02
C PRO A 399 21.62 24.65 -8.93
N ALA A 400 21.36 25.34 -7.82
CA ALA A 400 20.16 26.15 -7.64
C ALA A 400 20.16 27.38 -8.56
N LEU A 401 21.30 28.07 -8.69
CA LEU A 401 21.43 29.20 -9.61
C LEU A 401 21.29 28.75 -11.08
N SER A 402 21.89 27.63 -11.45
CA SER A 402 21.78 27.07 -12.81
C SER A 402 20.32 26.73 -13.16
N LEU A 403 19.57 26.13 -12.22
CA LEU A 403 18.12 25.92 -12.38
C LEU A 403 17.33 27.23 -12.45
N LYS A 404 17.66 28.23 -11.62
CA LYS A 404 17.02 29.56 -11.67
C LYS A 404 17.28 30.28 -13.00
N GLN A 405 18.48 30.17 -13.56
CA GLN A 405 18.83 30.75 -14.86
C GLN A 405 18.05 30.07 -16.00
N ARG A 406 17.83 28.76 -15.89
CA ARG A 406 17.06 27.98 -16.86
C ARG A 406 15.56 28.21 -16.79
N TYR A 407 15.00 28.18 -15.59
CA TYR A 407 13.55 28.11 -15.36
C TYR A 407 12.95 29.38 -14.73
N GLY A 408 13.78 30.37 -14.39
CA GLY A 408 13.36 31.65 -13.82
C GLY A 408 13.04 31.60 -12.32
N THR A 409 12.33 32.63 -11.85
CA THR A 409 11.74 32.68 -10.52
C THR A 409 10.74 31.55 -10.33
N GLY A 410 10.62 31.00 -9.11
CA GLY A 410 9.75 29.85 -8.84
C GLY A 410 10.35 28.49 -9.21
N PHE A 411 11.64 28.40 -9.58
CA PHE A 411 12.25 27.11 -10.00
C PHE A 411 12.14 25.96 -8.98
N LEU A 412 11.83 26.27 -7.72
CA LEU A 412 11.56 25.29 -6.66
C LEU A 412 10.13 24.74 -6.70
N GLU A 413 9.18 25.46 -7.28
CA GLU A 413 7.82 24.97 -7.56
C GLU A 413 7.87 23.79 -8.54
N HIS A 414 6.90 22.90 -8.43
CA HIS A 414 6.80 21.73 -9.29
C HIS A 414 6.45 22.16 -10.71
N MET A 415 7.06 21.49 -11.68
CA MET A 415 6.83 21.72 -13.10
C MET A 415 6.44 20.40 -13.73
N GLN A 416 5.42 20.43 -14.60
CA GLN A 416 5.05 19.29 -15.43
C GLN A 416 5.37 19.63 -16.88
N ARG A 417 5.91 18.66 -17.62
CA ARG A 417 6.16 18.81 -19.05
C ARG A 417 4.82 18.93 -19.79
N GLN A 418 4.46 20.13 -20.25
CA GLN A 418 3.40 20.30 -21.25
C GLN A 418 4.01 20.13 -22.64
N GLN A 419 3.50 19.16 -23.41
CA GLN A 419 3.75 18.97 -24.84
C GLN A 419 5.17 19.36 -25.32
N SER A 420 6.07 18.39 -25.20
CA SER A 420 7.38 18.23 -25.86
C SER A 420 8.45 19.33 -25.83
N ILE A 421 8.20 20.61 -25.54
CA ILE A 421 9.25 21.63 -25.77
C ILE A 421 9.55 22.56 -24.57
N ASN A 422 8.61 22.91 -23.68
CA ASN A 422 8.89 23.82 -22.56
C ASN A 422 8.35 23.30 -21.21
N PHE A 423 9.20 23.37 -20.17
CA PHE A 423 8.75 23.24 -18.78
C PHE A 423 8.11 24.57 -18.35
N THR A 424 6.83 24.55 -18.01
CA THR A 424 6.12 25.71 -17.49
C THR A 424 5.85 25.51 -16.00
N HIS A 425 5.89 26.61 -15.25
CA HIS A 425 5.36 26.63 -13.89
C HIS A 425 3.89 26.25 -13.92
N ILE A 426 3.50 25.32 -13.05
CA ILE A 426 2.11 24.88 -12.97
C ILE A 426 1.47 25.43 -11.69
N SER A 427 0.33 26.11 -11.85
CA SER A 427 -0.52 26.50 -10.71
C SER A 427 -1.23 25.28 -10.09
N THR A 428 -1.44 24.23 -10.89
CA THR A 428 -2.06 22.96 -10.51
C THR A 428 -1.49 21.84 -11.37
N PHE A 429 -1.32 20.65 -10.81
CA PHE A 429 -1.01 19.46 -11.61
C PHE A 429 -2.14 19.13 -12.57
N SER A 430 -1.81 18.49 -13.68
CA SER A 430 -2.83 17.98 -14.61
C SER A 430 -3.70 16.95 -13.88
N SER A 431 -5.01 16.99 -14.11
CA SER A 431 -5.89 15.95 -13.61
C SER A 431 -5.57 14.59 -14.22
N CYS A 432 -5.66 13.55 -13.41
CA CYS A 432 -5.45 12.20 -13.86
C CYS A 432 -6.66 11.68 -14.66
N LEU A 433 -6.41 10.76 -15.60
CA LEU A 433 -7.48 10.11 -16.39
C LEU A 433 -8.38 9.21 -15.54
N THR A 434 -7.92 8.80 -14.35
CA THR A 434 -8.66 7.95 -13.41
C THR A 434 -8.86 8.72 -12.10
N PRO A 435 -9.89 9.59 -12.01
CA PRO A 435 -10.15 10.36 -10.81
C PRO A 435 -10.19 9.49 -9.55
N GLY A 436 -9.54 9.94 -8.49
CA GLY A 436 -9.45 9.21 -7.22
C GLY A 436 -8.39 8.12 -7.15
N HIS A 437 -7.64 7.87 -8.24
CA HIS A 437 -6.49 6.96 -8.19
C HIS A 437 -5.41 7.51 -7.23
N HIS A 438 -4.78 6.64 -6.44
CA HIS A 438 -3.84 7.06 -5.39
C HIS A 438 -2.56 7.73 -5.94
N ALA A 439 -2.23 7.52 -7.21
CA ALA A 439 -1.09 8.16 -7.87
C ALA A 439 -1.45 9.46 -8.61
N CYS A 440 -2.69 9.95 -8.54
CA CYS A 440 -3.05 11.22 -9.17
C CYS A 440 -2.26 12.39 -8.58
N LEU A 441 -1.71 13.24 -9.44
CA LEU A 441 -0.88 14.37 -9.05
C LEU A 441 -1.71 15.59 -8.62
N ASP A 442 -2.94 15.71 -9.11
CA ASP A 442 -3.87 16.82 -8.82
C ASP A 442 -4.34 16.89 -7.36
N LYS A 443 -4.09 15.85 -6.56
CA LYS A 443 -4.32 15.86 -5.10
C LYS A 443 -3.20 16.55 -4.31
N TYR A 444 -2.08 16.88 -4.97
CA TYR A 444 -0.91 17.49 -4.36
C TYR A 444 -0.85 18.99 -4.65
N ILE A 445 -0.28 19.73 -3.71
CA ILE A 445 0.06 21.14 -3.95
C ILE A 445 1.27 21.21 -4.89
N THR A 446 1.37 22.26 -5.69
CA THR A 446 2.44 22.43 -6.70
C THR A 446 3.75 22.95 -6.12
N ASP A 447 3.93 22.93 -4.80
CA ASP A 447 5.17 23.33 -4.13
C ASP A 447 5.47 22.42 -2.93
N GLY A 448 6.74 22.33 -2.53
CA GLY A 448 7.19 21.52 -1.41
C GLY A 448 7.29 20.02 -1.71
N ASN A 449 8.29 19.37 -1.14
CA ASN A 449 8.61 17.96 -1.39
C ASN A 449 8.09 17.00 -0.31
N ILE A 450 7.71 17.49 0.88
CA ILE A 450 7.35 16.66 2.05
C ILE A 450 6.13 15.78 1.74
N GLN A 451 5.17 16.30 0.98
CA GLN A 451 3.95 15.58 0.60
C GLN A 451 4.20 14.29 -0.21
N PHE A 452 5.34 14.19 -0.89
CA PHE A 452 5.75 13.02 -1.67
C PHE A 452 6.64 12.05 -0.88
N ARG A 453 6.99 12.39 0.36
CA ARG A 453 7.75 11.47 1.21
C ARG A 453 6.83 10.38 1.71
N LYS A 454 7.28 9.13 1.59
CA LYS A 454 6.59 8.01 2.20
C LYS A 454 6.49 8.26 3.72
N PRO A 455 5.32 8.02 4.33
CA PRO A 455 5.17 8.17 5.76
C PRO A 455 6.16 7.23 6.47
N ILE A 456 7.07 7.76 7.29
CA ILE A 456 8.02 6.93 8.07
C ILE A 456 7.19 6.08 9.05
N SER A 457 7.31 4.76 8.98
CA SER A 457 6.67 3.82 9.90
C SER A 457 7.27 3.92 11.29
#